data_AF-A0A0B4CPV5-F1
#
_entry.id   AF-A0A0B4CPV5-F1
#
_cell.length_a   1.000
_cell.length_b   1.000
_cell.length_c   1.000
_cell.angle_alpha   90.00
_cell.angle_beta   90.00
_cell.angle_gamma   90.00
#
_symmetry.space_group_name_H-M   'P 1'
#
loop_
_entity.id
_entity.type
_entity.pdbx_description
1 polymer ?
#
loop_
_entity_poly.entity_id
_entity_poly.type
_entity_poly.pdbx_seq_one_letter_code
_entity_poly.pdbx_strand_id
1 'polypeptide(L)'
;MSTGITKLPAGTSIGHVHLKVSDLERAIGFYSGVLGFEVTQRLGNSAAFLSAGGYHHHIGLNTWQSRGGPAPARNMTGLFHTAVLLPDRKSLAAVLRRIQAAGIELEGAADHGVSEAIYLRDPDGNGVELYRDRPEADWPRNPQGGLAMGTKALDLQALLAETA
;
A
#
# COMPACT_ATOMS: atom_id res chain seq x y z
N MET A 1 -11.97 39.01 -2.04
CA MET A 1 -10.50 39.08 -2.17
C MET A 1 -10.05 37.74 -2.75
N SER A 2 -9.49 37.74 -3.96
CA SER A 2 -8.91 36.53 -4.56
C SER A 2 -7.60 36.26 -3.84
N THR A 3 -7.54 35.21 -3.02
CA THR A 3 -6.28 34.75 -2.43
C THR A 3 -5.42 34.26 -3.60
N GLY A 4 -4.43 35.05 -4.01
CA GLY A 4 -3.51 34.79 -5.12
C GLY A 4 -2.57 33.61 -4.87
N ILE A 5 -3.12 32.48 -4.42
CA ILE A 5 -2.41 31.22 -4.25
C ILE A 5 -2.39 30.54 -5.61
N THR A 6 -1.23 30.54 -6.24
CA THR A 6 -0.98 29.73 -7.44
C THR A 6 -1.09 28.26 -7.05
N LYS A 7 -1.92 27.51 -7.78
CA LYS A 7 -2.08 26.06 -7.59
C LYS A 7 -0.78 25.34 -7.94
N LEU A 8 -0.59 24.16 -7.35
CA LEU A 8 0.48 23.26 -7.81
C LEU A 8 0.31 22.95 -9.31
N PRO A 9 1.41 22.86 -10.09
CA PRO A 9 1.34 22.51 -11.50
C PRO A 9 0.65 21.15 -11.73
N ALA A 10 -0.11 21.08 -12.82
CA ALA A 10 -0.64 19.81 -13.32
C ALA A 10 0.51 18.82 -13.58
N GLY A 11 0.35 17.57 -13.14
CA GLY A 11 1.38 16.54 -13.22
C GLY A 11 2.27 16.41 -11.98
N THR A 12 2.05 17.23 -10.94
CA THR A 12 2.68 17.00 -9.62
C THR A 12 2.22 15.66 -9.06
N SER A 13 3.16 14.79 -8.68
CA SER A 13 2.89 13.49 -8.07
C SER A 13 3.67 13.29 -6.78
N ILE A 14 3.24 12.33 -5.97
CA ILE A 14 4.04 11.82 -4.86
C ILE A 14 5.09 10.87 -5.43
N GLY A 15 6.37 11.09 -5.10
CA GLY A 15 7.46 10.24 -5.57
C GLY A 15 7.68 9.00 -4.72
N HIS A 16 7.80 9.17 -3.40
CA HIS A 16 8.06 8.08 -2.45
C HIS A 16 7.56 8.42 -1.05
N VAL A 17 7.43 7.39 -0.22
CA VAL A 17 7.11 7.50 1.20
C VAL A 17 8.25 6.93 2.04
N HIS A 18 8.55 7.58 3.16
CA HIS A 18 9.46 7.04 4.17
C HIS A 18 8.68 6.58 5.39
N LEU A 19 8.85 5.32 5.76
CA LEU A 19 8.20 4.69 6.90
C LEU A 19 9.20 4.51 8.04
N LYS A 20 8.82 4.95 9.23
CA LYS A 20 9.57 4.68 10.45
C LYS A 20 9.25 3.26 10.90
N VAL A 21 10.30 2.48 11.13
CA VAL A 21 10.24 1.09 11.59
C VAL A 21 11.13 0.92 12.82
N SER A 22 10.76 0.04 13.76
CA SER A 22 11.57 -0.16 14.97
C SER A 22 12.75 -1.09 14.72
N ASP A 23 12.62 -1.99 13.75
CA ASP A 23 13.61 -2.99 13.36
C ASP A 23 13.68 -3.07 11.83
N LEU A 24 14.86 -2.75 11.27
CA LEU A 24 15.04 -2.67 9.82
C LEU A 24 14.96 -4.03 9.13
N GLU A 25 15.52 -5.09 9.73
CA GLU A 25 15.55 -6.41 9.11
C GLU A 25 14.16 -7.05 9.13
N ARG A 26 13.42 -6.87 10.23
CA ARG A 26 12.02 -7.30 10.34
C ARG A 26 11.15 -6.62 9.29
N ALA A 27 11.33 -5.31 9.10
CA ALA A 27 10.61 -4.57 8.08
C ALA A 27 10.99 -5.02 6.66
N ILE A 28 12.28 -5.24 6.37
CA ILE A 28 12.72 -5.79 5.08
C ILE A 28 12.10 -7.18 4.84
N GLY A 29 12.06 -8.05 5.85
CA GLY A 29 11.43 -9.36 5.76
C GLY A 29 9.96 -9.28 5.34
N PHE A 30 9.23 -8.27 5.84
CA PHE A 30 7.86 -8.01 5.43
C PHE A 30 7.77 -7.42 4.00
N TYR A 31 8.36 -6.25 3.76
CA TYR A 31 8.19 -5.53 2.50
C TYR A 31 8.87 -6.23 1.33
N SER A 32 10.07 -6.77 1.52
CA SER A 32 10.78 -7.50 0.47
C SER A 32 10.40 -8.98 0.44
N GLY A 33 10.42 -9.65 1.59
CA GLY A 33 10.18 -11.10 1.65
C GLY A 33 8.72 -11.51 1.39
N VAL A 34 7.75 -10.81 1.99
CA VAL A 34 6.32 -11.15 1.83
C VAL A 34 5.70 -10.40 0.66
N LEU A 35 5.80 -9.08 0.64
CA LEU A 35 5.13 -8.28 -0.39
C LEU A 35 5.85 -8.39 -1.75
N GLY A 36 7.17 -8.61 -1.74
CA GLY A 36 7.95 -8.88 -2.95
C GLY A 36 8.65 -7.66 -3.55
N PHE A 37 8.82 -6.58 -2.78
CA PHE A 37 9.64 -5.45 -3.22
C PHE A 37 11.13 -5.84 -3.28
N GLU A 38 11.88 -5.22 -4.17
CA GLU A 38 13.33 -5.36 -4.27
C GLU A 38 14.00 -4.31 -3.38
N VAL A 39 15.03 -4.71 -2.62
CA VAL A 39 15.89 -3.76 -1.91
C VAL A 39 16.87 -3.16 -2.91
N THR A 40 16.67 -1.88 -3.26
CA THR A 40 17.51 -1.18 -4.23
C THR A 40 18.78 -0.62 -3.61
N GLN A 41 18.68 -0.16 -2.35
CA GLN A 41 19.82 0.43 -1.64
C GLN A 41 19.67 0.25 -0.13
N ARG A 42 20.79 0.21 0.60
CA ARG A 42 20.84 0.28 2.06
C ARG A 42 21.72 1.44 2.51
N LEU A 43 21.37 2.06 3.63
CA LEU A 43 22.22 3.01 4.34
C LEU A 43 22.63 2.42 5.69
N GLY A 44 23.74 1.67 5.65
CA GLY A 44 24.23 0.90 6.79
C GLY A 44 23.14 -0.01 7.35
N ASN A 45 22.93 0.05 8.66
CA ASN A 45 21.87 -0.69 9.36
C ASN A 45 20.67 0.19 9.76
N SER A 46 20.56 1.41 9.20
CA SER A 46 19.58 2.41 9.66
C SER A 46 18.47 2.69 8.65
N ALA A 47 18.68 2.38 7.37
CA ALA A 47 17.66 2.51 6.35
C ALA A 47 17.85 1.55 5.18
N ALA A 48 16.75 1.25 4.48
CA ALA A 48 16.72 0.52 3.23
C ALA A 48 15.67 1.14 2.30
N PHE A 49 15.97 1.14 1.01
CA PHE A 49 15.13 1.68 -0.05
C PHE A 49 14.63 0.53 -0.92
N LEU A 50 13.33 0.55 -1.21
CA LEU A 50 12.64 -0.57 -1.84
C LEU A 50 11.84 -0.11 -3.04
N SER A 51 11.84 -0.91 -4.11
CA SER A 51 11.11 -0.62 -5.33
C SER A 51 10.60 -1.88 -6.01
N ALA A 52 9.80 -1.68 -7.06
CA ALA A 52 9.37 -2.73 -7.97
C ALA A 52 9.65 -2.23 -9.39
N GLY A 53 10.14 -3.11 -10.28
CA GLY A 53 10.35 -2.77 -11.69
C GLY A 53 11.48 -1.76 -11.95
N GLY A 54 12.50 -1.68 -11.10
CA GLY A 54 13.70 -0.88 -11.35
C GLY A 54 13.57 0.64 -11.08
N TYR A 55 12.48 1.12 -10.47
CA TYR A 55 12.38 2.50 -9.99
C TYR A 55 13.39 2.76 -8.85
N HIS A 56 13.81 4.02 -8.65
CA HIS A 56 14.82 4.37 -7.64
C HIS A 56 14.41 3.93 -6.22
N HIS A 57 13.20 4.29 -5.77
CA HIS A 57 12.48 3.68 -4.65
C HIS A 57 11.05 4.19 -4.54
N HIS A 58 10.12 3.29 -4.20
CA HIS A 58 8.76 3.65 -3.78
C HIS A 58 8.69 3.88 -2.26
N ILE A 59 9.43 3.05 -1.50
CA ILE A 59 9.38 3.01 -0.03
C ILE A 59 10.79 3.13 0.54
N GLY A 60 10.99 4.05 1.47
CA GLY A 60 12.18 4.12 2.33
C GLY A 60 11.85 3.65 3.74
N LEU A 61 12.41 2.52 4.17
CA LEU A 61 12.31 2.04 5.55
C LEU A 61 13.46 2.62 6.36
N ASN A 62 13.19 3.22 7.51
CA ASN A 62 14.25 3.77 8.37
C ASN A 62 13.98 3.59 9.86
N THR A 63 15.06 3.41 10.63
CA THR A 63 15.01 3.35 12.10
C THR A 63 15.32 4.71 12.74
N TRP A 64 15.28 5.81 11.98
CA TRP A 64 15.69 7.11 12.47
C TRP A 64 14.69 7.62 13.51
N GLN A 65 15.17 7.73 14.75
CA GLN A 65 14.36 8.07 15.94
C GLN A 65 13.26 7.05 16.28
N SER A 66 13.32 5.83 15.74
CA SER A 66 12.33 4.78 16.03
C SER A 66 12.96 3.44 16.42
N ARG A 67 14.29 3.29 16.36
CA ARG A 67 14.99 2.03 16.69
C ARG A 67 14.58 1.49 18.05
N GLY A 68 14.03 0.27 18.08
CA GLY A 68 13.53 -0.39 19.29
C GLY A 68 12.33 0.27 19.96
N GLY A 69 11.73 1.29 19.33
CA GLY A 69 10.53 1.97 19.81
C GLY A 69 9.26 1.13 19.60
N PRO A 70 8.19 1.42 20.36
CA PRO A 70 6.90 0.75 20.18
C PRO A 70 6.17 1.25 18.94
N ALA A 71 5.20 0.45 18.46
CA ALA A 71 4.21 0.91 17.49
C ALA A 71 3.37 2.08 18.05
N PRO A 72 2.89 3.00 17.20
CA PRO A 72 2.00 4.09 17.65
C PRO A 72 0.72 3.56 18.30
N ALA A 73 0.18 4.27 19.29
CA ALA A 73 -1.11 3.91 19.86
C ALA A 73 -2.25 4.14 18.85
N ARG A 74 -3.27 3.27 18.85
CA ARG A 74 -4.35 3.24 17.83
C ARG A 74 -5.10 4.56 17.61
N ASN A 75 -5.21 5.40 18.65
CA ASN A 75 -5.98 6.66 18.60
C ASN A 75 -5.08 7.91 18.56
N MET A 76 -3.84 7.76 18.09
CA MET A 76 -2.92 8.88 17.87
C MET A 76 -3.01 9.37 16.42
N THR A 77 -2.76 10.67 16.23
CA THR A 77 -2.55 11.23 14.90
C THR A 77 -1.34 10.57 14.24
N GLY A 78 -1.48 10.16 12.98
CA GLY A 78 -0.43 9.50 12.23
C GLY A 78 -0.89 9.13 10.83
N LEU A 79 -0.03 8.41 10.11
CA LEU A 79 -0.36 7.87 8.80
C LEU A 79 -1.43 6.78 8.94
N PHE A 80 -2.53 6.89 8.19
CA PHE A 80 -3.58 5.88 8.20
C PHE A 80 -3.12 4.62 7.44
N HIS A 81 -2.78 4.77 6.15
CA HIS A 81 -2.08 3.74 5.37
C HIS A 81 -1.31 4.33 4.19
N THR A 82 -0.42 3.53 3.59
CA THR A 82 0.11 3.75 2.24
C THR A 82 -0.52 2.77 1.27
N ALA A 83 -1.03 3.27 0.14
CA ALA A 83 -1.62 2.44 -0.90
C ALA A 83 -0.61 2.17 -2.04
N VAL A 84 -0.50 0.90 -2.45
CA VAL A 84 0.33 0.46 -3.57
C VAL A 84 -0.58 -0.11 -4.65
N LEU A 85 -0.53 0.52 -5.82
CA LEU A 85 -1.22 0.05 -7.02
C LEU A 85 -0.46 -1.13 -7.65
N LEU A 86 -1.15 -2.25 -7.81
CA LEU A 86 -0.69 -3.44 -8.52
C LEU A 86 -1.24 -3.42 -9.96
N PRO A 87 -0.53 -4.04 -10.92
CA PRO A 87 -0.88 -3.93 -12.33
C PRO A 87 -2.21 -4.62 -12.68
N ASP A 88 -2.57 -5.68 -11.97
CA ASP A 88 -3.76 -6.48 -12.26
C ASP A 88 -4.26 -7.28 -11.04
N ARG A 89 -5.45 -7.87 -11.21
CA ARG A 89 -6.13 -8.70 -10.20
C ARG A 89 -5.33 -9.95 -9.86
N LYS A 90 -4.62 -10.54 -10.83
CA LYS A 90 -3.77 -11.72 -10.64
C LYS A 90 -2.58 -11.42 -9.73
N SER A 91 -1.98 -10.25 -9.86
CA SER A 91 -0.88 -9.76 -9.01
C SER A 91 -1.36 -9.53 -7.58
N LEU A 92 -2.54 -8.93 -7.41
CA LEU A 92 -3.18 -8.78 -6.09
C LEU A 92 -3.43 -10.14 -5.43
N ALA A 93 -3.97 -11.10 -6.18
CA ALA A 93 -4.17 -12.47 -5.70
C ALA A 93 -2.85 -13.19 -5.33
N ALA A 94 -1.79 -12.99 -6.12
CA ALA A 94 -0.49 -13.60 -5.86
C ALA A 94 0.14 -13.06 -4.57
N VAL A 95 0.02 -11.75 -4.30
CA VAL A 95 0.49 -11.16 -3.04
C VAL A 95 -0.38 -11.62 -1.87
N LEU A 96 -1.71 -11.66 -2.03
CA LEU A 96 -2.63 -12.18 -1.01
C LEU A 96 -2.27 -13.61 -0.57
N ARG A 97 -1.96 -14.49 -1.54
CA ARG A 97 -1.51 -15.86 -1.24
C ARG A 97 -0.23 -15.88 -0.39
N ARG A 98 0.74 -15.01 -0.70
CA ARG A 98 1.98 -14.90 0.09
C ARG A 98 1.72 -14.39 1.50
N ILE A 99 0.84 -13.39 1.65
CA ILE A 99 0.41 -12.85 2.96
C ILE A 99 -0.21 -13.96 3.81
N GLN A 100 -1.13 -14.75 3.25
CA GLN A 100 -1.75 -15.88 3.95
C GLN A 100 -0.74 -16.98 4.30
N ALA A 101 0.17 -17.31 3.39
CA ALA A 101 1.22 -18.31 3.64
C ALA A 101 2.20 -17.88 4.75
N ALA A 102 2.41 -16.56 4.91
CA ALA A 102 3.21 -15.98 5.99
C ALA A 102 2.45 -15.87 7.33
N GLY A 103 1.16 -16.26 7.37
CA GLY A 103 0.32 -16.18 8.58
C GLY A 103 -0.03 -14.75 8.99
N ILE A 104 0.02 -13.79 8.06
CA ILE A 104 -0.31 -12.39 8.32
C ILE A 104 -1.82 -12.18 8.11
N GLU A 105 -2.48 -11.63 9.12
CA GLU A 105 -3.90 -11.32 9.06
C GLU A 105 -4.16 -10.01 8.29
N LEU A 106 -5.27 -9.99 7.55
CA LEU A 106 -5.79 -8.76 6.96
C LEU A 106 -6.60 -7.99 8.02
N GLU A 107 -6.52 -6.66 7.97
CA GLU A 107 -7.45 -5.79 8.69
C GLU A 107 -8.78 -5.65 7.95
N GLY A 108 -8.78 -5.85 6.63
CA GLY A 108 -9.98 -5.80 5.81
C GLY A 108 -9.71 -6.04 4.34
N ALA A 109 -10.79 -6.18 3.57
CA ALA A 109 -10.75 -6.25 2.12
C ALA A 109 -12.04 -5.69 1.53
N ALA A 110 -11.92 -4.88 0.48
CA ALA A 110 -13.05 -4.15 -0.09
C ALA A 110 -13.06 -4.16 -1.61
N ASP A 111 -14.26 -4.23 -2.18
CA ASP A 111 -14.54 -3.90 -3.57
C ASP A 111 -15.25 -2.54 -3.60
N HIS A 112 -14.58 -1.56 -4.18
CA HIS A 112 -15.09 -0.19 -4.28
C HIS A 112 -15.86 0.08 -5.57
N GLY A 113 -15.99 -0.92 -6.44
CA GLY A 113 -16.57 -0.80 -7.78
C GLY A 113 -15.63 -0.14 -8.79
N VAL A 114 -14.64 0.63 -8.34
CA VAL A 114 -13.56 1.21 -9.16
C VAL A 114 -12.22 0.50 -8.93
N SER A 115 -12.04 -0.08 -7.75
CA SER A 115 -10.84 -0.80 -7.34
C SER A 115 -11.20 -1.97 -6.41
N GLU A 116 -10.31 -2.95 -6.34
CA GLU A 116 -10.35 -4.01 -5.33
C GLU A 116 -9.09 -3.89 -4.47
N ALA A 117 -9.26 -3.91 -3.15
CA ALA A 117 -8.19 -3.62 -2.20
C ALA A 117 -8.17 -4.60 -1.02
N ILE A 118 -6.97 -4.89 -0.52
CA ILE A 118 -6.75 -5.57 0.76
C ILE A 118 -5.95 -4.66 1.68
N TYR A 119 -6.29 -4.69 2.97
CA TYR A 119 -5.72 -3.85 4.01
C TYR A 119 -5.06 -4.73 5.07
N LEU A 120 -3.85 -4.34 5.47
CA LEU A 120 -3.07 -5.02 6.50
C LEU A 120 -2.16 -4.02 7.22
N ARG A 121 -1.47 -4.50 8.25
CA ARG A 121 -0.41 -3.74 8.92
C ARG A 121 0.95 -4.36 8.67
N ASP A 122 1.96 -3.52 8.57
CA ASP A 122 3.34 -3.97 8.68
C ASP A 122 3.69 -4.33 10.14
N PRO A 123 4.89 -4.90 10.41
CA PRO A 123 5.28 -5.33 11.75
C PRO A 123 5.36 -4.20 12.81
N ASP A 124 5.38 -2.95 12.38
CA ASP A 124 5.43 -1.75 13.23
C ASP A 124 4.06 -1.05 13.30
N GLY A 125 3.03 -1.64 12.70
CA GLY A 125 1.66 -1.16 12.74
C GLY A 125 1.32 -0.10 11.69
N ASN A 126 2.23 0.21 10.75
CA ASN A 126 1.92 1.10 9.64
C ASN A 126 0.86 0.44 8.74
N GLY A 127 -0.19 1.18 8.39
CA GLY A 127 -1.23 0.67 7.49
C GLY A 127 -0.69 0.51 6.08
N VAL A 128 -1.02 -0.62 5.45
CA VAL A 128 -0.69 -0.93 4.07
C VAL A 128 -1.99 -1.27 3.34
N GLU A 129 -2.19 -0.65 2.19
CA GLU A 129 -3.22 -1.03 1.22
C GLU A 129 -2.52 -1.54 -0.04
N LEU A 130 -2.94 -2.71 -0.50
CA LEU A 130 -2.57 -3.23 -1.81
C LEU A 130 -3.84 -3.29 -2.63
N TYR A 131 -3.84 -2.62 -3.77
CA TYR A 131 -5.04 -2.52 -4.58
C TYR A 131 -4.73 -2.63 -6.06
N ARG A 132 -5.77 -2.92 -6.83
CA ARG A 132 -5.75 -2.83 -8.29
C ARG A 132 -6.95 -2.00 -8.73
N ASP A 133 -6.77 -1.22 -9.79
CA ASP A 133 -7.88 -0.54 -10.44
C ASP A 133 -8.62 -1.48 -11.42
N ARG A 134 -9.93 -1.26 -11.55
CA ARG A 134 -10.70 -1.75 -12.69
C ARG A 134 -10.45 -0.80 -13.88
N PRO A 135 -10.58 -1.28 -15.13
CA PRO A 135 -10.62 -0.39 -16.28
C PRO A 135 -11.65 0.72 -16.07
N GLU A 136 -11.31 1.97 -16.37
CA GLU A 136 -12.19 3.12 -16.13
C GLU A 136 -13.55 3.00 -16.85
N ALA A 137 -13.57 2.30 -18.00
CA ALA A 137 -14.78 2.00 -18.74
C ALA A 137 -15.81 1.19 -17.93
N ASP A 138 -15.34 0.43 -16.93
CA ASP A 138 -16.19 -0.42 -16.07
C ASP A 138 -16.61 0.30 -14.79
N TRP A 139 -16.15 1.53 -14.56
CA TRP A 139 -16.44 2.24 -13.32
C TRP A 139 -17.92 2.58 -13.22
N PRO A 140 -18.56 2.33 -12.05
CA PRO A 140 -19.97 2.59 -11.87
C PRO A 140 -20.24 4.09 -11.97
N ARG A 141 -21.25 4.46 -12.77
CA ARG A 141 -21.70 5.85 -12.93
C ARG A 141 -23.18 5.96 -12.61
N ASN A 142 -23.55 7.07 -11.96
CA ASN A 142 -24.93 7.43 -11.73
C ASN A 142 -25.58 7.97 -13.03
N PRO A 143 -26.91 8.17 -13.08
CA PRO A 143 -27.60 8.67 -14.27
C PRO A 143 -27.11 10.05 -14.78
N GLN A 144 -26.40 10.81 -13.95
CA GLN A 144 -25.80 12.11 -14.29
C GLN A 144 -24.34 11.99 -14.75
N GLY A 145 -23.80 10.76 -14.88
CA GLY A 145 -22.44 10.47 -15.33
C GLY A 145 -21.35 10.57 -14.25
N GLY A 146 -21.72 10.93 -13.01
CA GLY A 146 -20.80 10.99 -11.87
C GLY A 146 -20.47 9.60 -11.33
N LEU A 147 -19.29 9.44 -10.71
CA LEU A 147 -18.87 8.15 -10.14
C LEU A 147 -19.75 7.73 -8.97
N ALA A 148 -20.19 6.47 -8.99
CA ALA A 148 -21.01 5.85 -7.97
C ALA A 148 -20.20 4.79 -7.21
N MET A 149 -19.16 5.23 -6.50
CA MET A 149 -18.33 4.35 -5.66
C MET A 149 -19.13 3.80 -4.47
N GLY A 150 -18.80 2.58 -4.06
CA GLY A 150 -19.33 1.97 -2.85
C GLY A 150 -18.23 1.29 -2.04
N THR A 151 -18.61 0.58 -0.99
CA THR A 151 -17.71 -0.32 -0.26
C THR A 151 -18.46 -1.61 -0.01
N LYS A 152 -18.14 -2.64 -0.79
CA LYS A 152 -18.66 -4.00 -0.61
C LYS A 152 -17.55 -4.89 -0.07
N ALA A 153 -17.92 -5.99 0.59
CA ALA A 153 -16.95 -7.01 0.94
C ALA A 153 -16.33 -7.61 -0.32
N LEU A 154 -15.00 -7.71 -0.36
CA LEU A 154 -14.29 -8.38 -1.45
C LEU A 154 -14.38 -9.90 -1.28
N ASP A 155 -14.73 -10.60 -2.35
CA ASP A 155 -14.68 -12.07 -2.37
C ASP A 155 -13.23 -12.55 -2.49
N LEU A 156 -12.63 -12.86 -1.33
CA LEU A 156 -11.25 -13.33 -1.25
C LEU A 156 -11.02 -14.70 -1.90
N GLN A 157 -12.04 -15.57 -1.93
CA GLN A 157 -11.92 -16.89 -2.57
C GLN A 157 -11.88 -16.72 -4.09
N ALA A 158 -12.79 -15.90 -4.64
CA ALA A 158 -12.78 -15.56 -6.06
C ALA A 158 -11.51 -14.79 -6.46
N LEU A 159 -10.93 -13.98 -5.57
CA LEU A 159 -9.64 -13.36 -5.80
C LEU A 159 -8.51 -14.40 -5.86
N LEU A 160 -8.42 -15.30 -4.87
CA LEU A 160 -7.38 -16.34 -4.83
C LEU A 160 -7.46 -17.29 -6.03
N ALA A 161 -8.64 -17.52 -6.60
CA ALA A 161 -8.81 -18.33 -7.79
C ALA A 161 -8.09 -17.79 -9.05
N GLU A 162 -7.75 -16.49 -9.10
CA GLU A 162 -6.98 -15.86 -10.22
C GLU A 162 -5.54 -16.40 -10.36
N THR A 163 -5.08 -17.11 -9.34
CA THR A 163 -3.71 -17.64 -9.26
C THR A 163 -3.64 -19.14 -9.50
N ALA A 164 -4.75 -19.74 -9.98
CA ALA A 164 -4.81 -21.08 -10.54
C ALA A 164 -4.18 -21.13 -11.95
#